data_AF-A0A1Z5KVZ7-F1
#
_entry.id   AF-A0A1Z5KVZ7-F1
#
_cell.length_a   1.000
_cell.length_b   1.000
_cell.length_c   1.000
_cell.angle_alpha   90.00
_cell.angle_beta   90.00
_cell.angle_gamma   90.00
#
_symmetry.space_group_name_H-M   'P 1'
#
loop_
_entity.id
_entity.type
_entity.pdbx_description
1 polymer ?
#
loop_
_entity_poly.entity_id
_entity_poly.type
_entity_poly.pdbx_seq_one_letter_code
_entity_poly.pdbx_strand_id
1 'polypeptide(L)'
;MNAFVLTALLLTGGVSAGGFVKLLGVPKHDGTNRVCRLTTRAALEDTLITSPVLVLRAVDDAVEVETGCLADDYFQVAAQLFVHKKVQFCNVLHNVLGEHLASMKLAAGDVYISRNGRPFPYYGKRSADTLYGAIRESSESQIKEITGKLDKAAFDQVQQAKVVGFFMKGSPEYLAFQDAWASLGAFVPFHVVHDRVVAKHMKLDMVGEIALYQPFVKQPVICPANPAGLSDILTFVNQHKRTGLITLNDYVLNDPQMNDYSRITVLAIAETTTPKGAYLHRLLNRIMRNQTTVDLNLFNIIWIDPHKFPIVHAIIDQHGLPGKLPALGTYNITTEKTTWFDINTLNFSGDKLADDENVILILQWLKLLATGSPPQGQRWFSAVPKSQTVTEGSDVVLECAVQEQYGDCLWMRNGRNIGFNLDRLPHLSWKGDNLAGDCGLRITGAKKGRDDGSWVCEVTGDADHETITSPAVQIIIEDAPKEEF
;
A
#
# COMPACT_ATOMS: atom_id res chain seq x y z
N MET A 1 33.17 3.47 -23.80
CA MET A 1 32.43 4.10 -24.93
C MET A 1 31.14 4.66 -24.37
N ASN A 2 31.04 5.97 -24.08
CA ASN A 2 29.78 6.75 -23.92
C ASN A 2 30.04 8.10 -23.23
N ALA A 3 30.95 8.89 -23.81
CA ALA A 3 31.02 10.34 -23.56
C ALA A 3 30.92 11.09 -24.90
N PHE A 4 31.49 10.52 -25.96
CA PHE A 4 31.51 11.08 -27.31
C PHE A 4 30.15 11.10 -28.05
N VAL A 5 29.21 10.22 -27.71
CA VAL A 5 27.89 10.20 -28.39
C VAL A 5 27.02 11.38 -27.96
N LEU A 6 27.15 11.85 -26.70
CA LEU A 6 26.44 13.03 -26.23
C LEU A 6 27.00 14.32 -26.85
N THR A 7 28.31 14.37 -27.08
CA THR A 7 28.98 15.53 -27.68
C THR A 7 28.72 15.64 -29.18
N ALA A 8 28.56 14.51 -29.89
CA ALA A 8 28.27 14.50 -31.32
C ALA A 8 26.85 14.97 -31.66
N LEU A 9 25.85 14.66 -30.82
CA LEU A 9 24.47 15.16 -31.02
C LEU A 9 24.31 16.66 -30.76
N LEU A 10 25.23 17.28 -30.02
CA LEU A 10 25.22 18.73 -29.74
C LEU A 10 25.78 19.58 -30.88
N LEU A 11 26.45 18.99 -31.88
CA LEU A 11 27.18 19.75 -32.92
C LEU A 11 26.53 19.72 -34.32
N THR A 12 25.48 18.92 -34.55
CA THR A 12 24.84 18.82 -35.89
C THR A 12 23.35 19.18 -35.91
N GLY A 13 22.75 19.54 -34.77
CA GLY A 13 21.37 19.99 -34.69
C GLY A 13 21.30 21.50 -34.49
N GLY A 14 20.79 22.22 -35.49
CA GLY A 14 20.49 23.65 -35.36
C GLY A 14 19.76 23.92 -34.04
N VAL A 15 20.33 24.80 -33.24
CA VAL A 15 19.81 25.22 -31.95
C VAL A 15 18.46 25.91 -32.20
N SER A 16 17.38 25.13 -32.16
CA SER A 16 16.06 25.68 -31.88
C SER A 16 16.13 26.32 -30.49
N ALA A 17 15.45 27.46 -30.31
CA ALA A 17 15.55 28.35 -29.15
C ALA A 17 15.02 27.77 -27.82
N GLY A 18 15.36 26.52 -27.50
CA GLY A 18 14.92 25.79 -26.31
C GLY A 18 15.99 25.03 -25.54
N GLY A 19 17.21 24.91 -26.07
CA GLY A 19 18.32 24.23 -25.40
C GLY A 19 18.05 22.75 -25.06
N PHE A 20 19.03 22.06 -24.46
CA PHE A 20 18.89 20.66 -24.04
C PHE A 20 17.77 20.45 -23.00
N VAL A 21 17.35 21.49 -22.29
CA VAL A 21 16.29 21.43 -21.26
C VAL A 21 14.94 21.04 -21.87
N LYS A 22 14.63 21.45 -23.10
CA LYS A 22 13.42 20.97 -23.80
C LYS A 22 13.44 19.47 -24.11
N LEU A 23 14.61 18.82 -24.12
CA LEU A 23 14.73 17.37 -24.31
C LEU A 23 14.37 16.58 -23.04
N LEU A 24 14.30 17.24 -21.87
CA LEU A 24 13.95 16.59 -20.60
C LEU A 24 12.44 16.59 -20.32
N GLY A 25 11.66 17.32 -21.12
CA GLY A 25 10.20 17.34 -21.00
C GLY A 25 9.56 16.09 -21.57
N VAL A 26 8.39 15.71 -21.04
CA VAL A 26 7.54 14.69 -21.65
C VAL A 26 7.10 15.20 -23.04
N PRO A 27 7.34 14.44 -24.13
CA PRO A 27 6.94 14.87 -25.45
C PRO A 27 5.42 14.89 -25.55
N LYS A 28 4.89 15.76 -26.43
CA LYS A 28 3.49 15.68 -26.83
C LYS A 28 3.27 14.46 -27.69
N HIS A 29 2.05 13.91 -27.64
CA HIS A 29 1.66 12.83 -28.53
C HIS A 29 1.84 13.26 -29.99
N ASP A 30 2.51 12.42 -30.79
CA ASP A 30 2.82 12.71 -32.19
C ASP A 30 1.71 12.34 -33.18
N GLY A 31 0.55 11.90 -32.68
CA GLY A 31 -0.61 11.52 -33.50
C GLY A 31 -0.59 10.07 -34.00
N THR A 32 0.50 9.32 -33.77
CA THR A 32 0.59 7.92 -34.20
C THR A 32 0.07 6.98 -33.11
N ASN A 33 -0.99 6.23 -33.40
CA ASN A 33 -1.50 5.19 -32.50
C ASN A 33 -0.51 4.01 -32.41
N ARG A 34 -0.01 3.75 -31.20
CA ARG A 34 0.95 2.66 -30.90
C ARG A 34 0.36 1.57 -30.00
N VAL A 35 -0.85 1.77 -29.52
CA VAL A 35 -1.49 0.89 -28.54
C VAL A 35 -2.37 -0.11 -29.29
N CYS A 36 -2.06 -1.39 -29.14
CA CYS A 36 -2.82 -2.48 -29.75
C CYS A 36 -4.18 -2.67 -29.03
N ARG A 37 -5.12 -3.39 -29.65
CA ARG A 37 -6.42 -3.73 -29.03
C ARG A 37 -6.55 -5.25 -28.96
N LEU A 38 -6.82 -5.78 -27.76
CA LEU A 38 -7.01 -7.20 -27.50
C LEU A 38 -8.44 -7.43 -26.99
N THR A 39 -9.22 -8.15 -27.78
CA THR A 39 -10.65 -8.41 -27.50
C THR A 39 -10.93 -9.86 -27.13
N THR A 40 -9.94 -10.75 -27.24
CA THR A 40 -10.10 -12.18 -26.94
C THR A 40 -9.00 -12.66 -26.01
N ARG A 41 -9.32 -13.69 -25.22
CA ARG A 41 -8.37 -14.33 -24.31
C ARG A 41 -7.18 -14.95 -25.04
N ALA A 42 -7.42 -15.59 -26.18
CA ALA A 42 -6.36 -16.18 -26.99
C ALA A 42 -5.35 -15.13 -27.49
N ALA A 43 -5.83 -13.96 -27.93
CA ALA A 43 -4.95 -12.87 -28.35
C ALA A 43 -4.14 -12.29 -27.18
N LEU A 44 -4.74 -12.19 -25.99
CA LEU A 44 -4.05 -11.79 -24.76
C LEU A 44 -2.93 -12.78 -24.40
N GLU A 45 -3.23 -14.08 -24.39
CA GLU A 45 -2.27 -15.14 -24.05
C GLU A 45 -1.12 -15.21 -25.05
N ASP A 46 -1.40 -15.14 -26.36
CA ASP A 46 -0.36 -15.09 -27.40
C ASP A 46 0.54 -13.86 -27.25
N THR A 47 -0.05 -12.69 -26.98
CA THR A 47 0.72 -11.45 -26.79
C THR A 47 1.60 -11.52 -25.53
N LEU A 48 1.11 -12.11 -24.43
CA LEU A 48 1.88 -12.30 -23.19
C LEU A 48 3.09 -13.22 -23.38
N ILE A 49 2.99 -14.21 -24.28
CA ILE A 49 4.08 -15.15 -24.58
C ILE A 49 5.12 -14.50 -25.51
N THR A 50 4.66 -13.77 -26.53
CA THR A 50 5.53 -13.21 -27.58
C THR A 50 6.21 -11.91 -27.17
N SER A 51 5.62 -11.15 -26.24
CA SER A 51 6.13 -9.86 -25.78
C SER A 51 7.02 -10.02 -24.55
N PRO A 52 8.31 -9.61 -24.59
CA PRO A 52 9.19 -9.63 -23.41
C PRO A 52 8.67 -8.75 -22.27
N VAL A 53 8.12 -7.58 -22.61
CA VAL A 53 7.47 -6.64 -21.70
C VAL A 53 6.18 -6.17 -22.36
N LEU A 54 5.05 -6.41 -21.70
CA LEU A 54 3.73 -6.04 -22.18
C LEU A 54 3.06 -5.13 -21.14
N VAL A 55 2.48 -4.02 -21.59
CA VAL A 55 1.76 -3.07 -20.75
C VAL A 55 0.31 -3.09 -21.19
N LEU A 56 -0.59 -3.40 -20.28
CA LEU A 56 -2.01 -3.59 -20.53
C LEU A 56 -2.82 -2.50 -19.85
N ARG A 57 -3.80 -1.94 -20.54
CA ARG A 57 -4.82 -1.07 -19.95
C ARG A 57 -6.20 -1.69 -20.15
N ALA A 58 -6.93 -1.90 -19.05
CA ALA A 58 -8.30 -2.36 -19.08
C ALA A 58 -9.21 -1.30 -19.70
N VAL A 59 -10.09 -1.68 -20.61
CA VAL A 59 -11.06 -0.76 -21.27
C VAL A 59 -12.43 -1.42 -21.38
N ASP A 60 -13.48 -0.62 -21.49
CA ASP A 60 -14.83 -1.11 -21.84
C ASP A 60 -15.00 -1.22 -23.36
N ASP A 61 -15.91 -2.09 -23.79
CA ASP A 61 -16.15 -2.38 -25.20
C ASP A 61 -16.60 -1.13 -25.97
N ALA A 62 -17.39 -0.27 -25.31
CA ALA A 62 -17.94 0.97 -25.86
C ALA A 62 -16.95 2.15 -25.94
N VAL A 63 -15.74 2.06 -25.38
CA VAL A 63 -14.73 3.16 -25.40
C VAL A 63 -13.97 3.18 -26.73
N GLU A 64 -14.70 3.05 -27.85
CA GLU A 64 -14.12 3.01 -29.20
C GLU A 64 -14.20 4.33 -29.97
N VAL A 65 -14.78 5.42 -29.44
CA VAL A 65 -15.01 6.63 -30.27
C VAL A 65 -14.21 7.87 -29.87
N GLU A 66 -13.74 8.04 -28.62
CA GLU A 66 -13.04 9.29 -28.23
C GLU A 66 -11.55 9.17 -27.85
N THR A 67 -11.01 7.97 -27.62
CA THR A 67 -9.56 7.82 -27.35
C THR A 67 -8.69 7.86 -28.61
N GLY A 68 -9.29 8.00 -29.80
CA GLY A 68 -8.60 7.98 -31.08
C GLY A 68 -7.67 9.16 -31.36
N CYS A 69 -7.83 10.30 -30.67
CA CYS A 69 -7.01 11.51 -30.89
C CYS A 69 -7.00 12.48 -29.68
N LEU A 70 -7.05 11.99 -28.44
CA LEU A 70 -6.73 12.88 -27.32
C LEU A 70 -5.22 13.11 -27.32
N ALA A 71 -4.79 14.32 -27.68
CA ALA A 71 -3.39 14.74 -27.67
C ALA A 71 -2.67 14.54 -26.32
N ASP A 72 -3.42 14.19 -25.27
CA ASP A 72 -3.01 14.02 -23.89
C ASP A 72 -3.21 12.59 -23.32
N ASP A 73 -3.48 11.55 -24.13
CA ASP A 73 -3.51 10.17 -23.60
C ASP A 73 -2.09 9.75 -23.15
N TYR A 74 -1.85 9.78 -21.84
CA TYR A 74 -0.58 9.43 -21.23
C TYR A 74 -0.09 8.02 -21.63
N PHE A 75 -1.00 7.10 -21.96
CA PHE A 75 -0.66 5.73 -22.33
C PHE A 75 -0.05 5.65 -23.73
N GLN A 76 -0.59 6.42 -24.69
CA GLN A 76 -0.02 6.57 -26.03
C GLN A 76 1.34 7.29 -25.98
N VAL A 77 1.45 8.36 -25.18
CA VAL A 77 2.70 9.09 -24.99
C VAL A 77 3.77 8.19 -24.35
N ALA A 78 3.40 7.36 -23.37
CA ALA A 78 4.32 6.37 -22.81
C ALA A 78 4.78 5.36 -23.87
N ALA A 79 3.87 4.85 -24.71
CA ALA A 79 4.21 3.95 -25.82
C ALA A 79 5.18 4.61 -26.83
N GLN A 80 5.00 5.91 -27.12
CA GLN A 80 5.90 6.70 -27.97
C GLN A 80 7.33 6.75 -27.41
N LEU A 81 7.50 6.83 -26.10
CA LEU A 81 8.83 6.82 -25.45
C LEU A 81 9.56 5.47 -25.54
N PHE A 82 8.85 4.38 -25.85
CA PHE A 82 9.41 3.03 -25.97
C PHE A 82 9.56 2.53 -27.41
N VAL A 83 9.35 3.36 -28.44
CA VAL A 83 9.42 2.96 -29.87
C VAL A 83 10.68 2.18 -30.24
N HIS A 84 11.82 2.51 -29.63
CA HIS A 84 13.11 1.85 -29.91
C HIS A 84 13.44 0.71 -28.92
N LYS A 85 12.48 0.30 -28.09
CA LYS A 85 12.61 -0.77 -27.10
C LYS A 85 11.57 -1.85 -27.37
N LYS A 86 11.83 -3.07 -26.90
CA LYS A 86 10.92 -4.22 -27.04
C LYS A 86 9.82 -4.19 -25.96
N VAL A 87 9.01 -3.12 -25.94
CA VAL A 87 7.86 -2.97 -25.04
C VAL A 87 6.61 -2.77 -25.86
N GLN A 88 5.61 -3.62 -25.64
CA GLN A 88 4.32 -3.54 -26.32
C GLN A 88 3.25 -2.97 -25.38
N PHE A 89 2.39 -2.10 -25.90
CA PHE A 89 1.27 -1.50 -25.18
C PHE A 89 -0.05 -1.94 -25.82
N CYS A 90 -1.02 -2.37 -25.01
CA CYS A 90 -2.32 -2.82 -25.51
C CYS A 90 -3.46 -2.40 -24.58
N ASN A 91 -4.58 -1.98 -25.17
CA ASN A 91 -5.86 -1.94 -24.50
C ASN A 91 -6.49 -3.34 -24.55
N VAL A 92 -7.03 -3.79 -23.42
CA VAL A 92 -7.68 -5.11 -23.29
C VAL A 92 -9.06 -4.91 -22.71
N LEU A 93 -10.06 -5.61 -23.24
CA LEU A 93 -11.39 -5.57 -22.66
C LEU A 93 -11.33 -6.01 -21.18
N HIS A 94 -11.94 -5.23 -20.29
CA HIS A 94 -11.85 -5.43 -18.84
C HIS A 94 -12.34 -6.84 -18.42
N ASN A 95 -13.36 -7.38 -19.09
CA ASN A 95 -13.88 -8.74 -18.87
C ASN A 95 -12.84 -9.81 -19.25
N VAL A 96 -12.21 -9.68 -20.43
CA VAL A 96 -11.17 -10.61 -20.91
C VAL A 96 -9.97 -10.61 -19.96
N LEU A 97 -9.53 -9.42 -19.54
CA LEU A 97 -8.41 -9.30 -18.60
C LEU A 97 -8.79 -9.81 -17.20
N GLY A 98 -10.00 -9.49 -16.72
CA GLY A 98 -10.51 -9.96 -15.43
C GLY A 98 -10.61 -11.48 -15.35
N GLU A 99 -11.10 -12.14 -16.41
CA GLU A 99 -11.15 -13.60 -16.52
C GLU A 99 -9.76 -14.23 -16.50
N HIS A 100 -8.80 -13.67 -17.27
CA HIS A 100 -7.43 -14.19 -17.30
C HIS A 100 -6.72 -14.05 -15.95
N LEU A 101 -6.92 -12.93 -15.26
CA LEU A 101 -6.32 -12.65 -13.95
C LEU A 101 -7.08 -13.30 -12.78
N ALA A 102 -8.23 -13.93 -13.03
CA ALA A 102 -9.18 -14.35 -12.00
C ALA A 102 -9.52 -13.22 -11.00
N SER A 103 -9.65 -11.98 -11.51
CA SER A 103 -9.88 -10.78 -10.69
C SER A 103 -11.30 -10.24 -10.89
N MET A 104 -12.13 -10.35 -9.85
CA MET A 104 -13.49 -9.80 -9.84
C MET A 104 -13.54 -8.28 -9.56
N LYS A 105 -12.41 -7.65 -9.24
CA LYS A 105 -12.32 -6.23 -8.83
C LYS A 105 -11.68 -5.32 -9.89
N LEU A 106 -11.46 -5.82 -11.09
CA LEU A 106 -10.79 -5.09 -12.16
C LEU A 106 -11.75 -4.05 -12.78
N ALA A 107 -11.31 -2.80 -12.83
CA ALA A 107 -12.08 -1.68 -13.38
C ALA A 107 -11.49 -1.18 -14.71
N ALA A 108 -12.32 -0.54 -15.52
CA ALA A 108 -11.84 0.17 -16.70
C ALA A 108 -10.82 1.25 -16.28
N GLY A 109 -9.72 1.37 -17.03
CA GLY A 109 -8.60 2.24 -16.72
C GLY A 109 -7.50 1.62 -15.85
N ASP A 110 -7.71 0.43 -15.28
CA ASP A 110 -6.64 -0.30 -14.58
C ASP A 110 -5.50 -0.64 -15.54
N VAL A 111 -4.26 -0.50 -15.04
CA VAL A 111 -3.05 -0.73 -15.84
C VAL A 111 -2.27 -1.88 -15.21
N TYR A 112 -1.76 -2.78 -16.05
CA TYR A 112 -0.92 -3.89 -15.67
C TYR A 112 0.39 -3.84 -16.45
N ILE A 113 1.49 -4.21 -15.79
CA ILE A 113 2.78 -4.41 -16.43
C ILE A 113 3.07 -5.91 -16.36
N SER A 114 3.47 -6.51 -17.46
CA SER A 114 3.85 -7.91 -17.54
C SER A 114 5.35 -8.06 -17.59
N ARG A 115 5.86 -9.01 -16.81
CA ARG A 115 7.26 -9.45 -16.82
C ARG A 115 7.29 -10.96 -16.96
N ASN A 116 8.01 -11.47 -17.97
CA ASN A 116 8.09 -12.91 -18.27
C ASN A 116 6.70 -13.55 -18.42
N GLY A 117 5.77 -12.87 -19.12
CA GLY A 117 4.39 -13.33 -19.30
C GLY A 117 3.51 -13.26 -18.04
N ARG A 118 4.01 -12.72 -16.92
CA ARG A 118 3.26 -12.58 -15.67
C ARG A 118 2.83 -11.12 -15.46
N PRO A 119 1.54 -10.78 -15.69
CA PRO A 119 1.00 -9.46 -15.44
C PRO A 119 0.85 -9.18 -13.94
N PHE A 120 1.18 -7.95 -13.53
CA PHE A 120 0.97 -7.43 -12.18
C PHE A 120 0.43 -5.99 -12.23
N PRO A 121 -0.35 -5.55 -11.24
CA PRO A 121 -1.02 -4.25 -11.30
C PRO A 121 -0.04 -3.09 -11.12
N TYR A 122 -0.27 -2.01 -11.88
CA TYR A 122 0.40 -0.73 -11.73
C TYR A 122 -0.54 0.27 -11.06
N TYR A 123 -0.19 0.66 -9.85
CA TYR A 123 -0.94 1.61 -9.02
C TYR A 123 -0.31 3.01 -8.97
N GLY A 124 0.63 3.32 -9.84
CA GLY A 124 1.26 4.63 -9.84
C GLY A 124 0.38 5.71 -10.48
N LYS A 125 0.92 6.92 -10.47
CA LYS A 125 0.35 8.10 -11.13
C LYS A 125 0.11 7.81 -12.61
N ARG A 126 -1.05 8.24 -13.12
CA ARG A 126 -1.46 8.06 -14.51
C ARG A 126 -0.83 9.14 -15.41
N SER A 127 0.50 9.12 -15.49
CA SER A 127 1.29 10.02 -16.34
C SER A 127 2.37 9.25 -17.11
N ALA A 128 2.76 9.77 -18.28
CA ALA A 128 3.63 9.05 -19.21
C ALA A 128 5.05 8.85 -18.66
N ASP A 129 5.59 9.86 -17.98
CA ASP A 129 6.89 9.83 -17.29
C ASP A 129 6.93 8.82 -16.15
N THR A 130 5.91 8.81 -15.28
CA THR A 130 5.85 7.87 -14.16
C THR A 130 5.70 6.44 -14.67
N LEU A 131 4.81 6.20 -15.64
CA LEU A 131 4.63 4.88 -16.25
C LEU A 131 5.92 4.43 -16.97
N TYR A 132 6.62 5.33 -17.66
CA TYR A 132 7.93 5.03 -18.26
C TYR A 132 8.94 4.57 -17.21
N GLY A 133 9.04 5.31 -16.10
CA GLY A 133 9.90 4.95 -14.97
C GLY A 133 9.56 3.57 -14.39
N ALA A 134 8.27 3.28 -14.19
CA ALA A 134 7.78 2.02 -13.67
C ALA A 134 8.11 0.82 -14.57
N ILE A 135 7.91 0.96 -15.89
CA ILE A 135 8.24 -0.07 -16.87
C ILE A 135 9.74 -0.32 -16.91
N ARG A 136 10.55 0.75 -16.87
CA ARG A 136 12.00 0.64 -16.86
C ARG A 136 12.49 -0.09 -15.61
N GLU A 137 12.02 0.33 -14.43
CA GLU A 137 12.35 -0.32 -13.16
C GLU A 137 11.95 -1.81 -13.18
N SER A 138 10.76 -2.13 -13.68
CA SER A 138 10.30 -3.52 -13.80
C SER A 138 11.17 -4.36 -14.75
N SER A 139 11.43 -3.85 -15.95
CA SER A 139 12.15 -4.58 -17.00
C SER A 139 13.65 -4.72 -16.73
N GLU A 140 14.26 -3.77 -16.03
CA GLU A 140 15.68 -3.80 -15.67
C GLU A 140 15.94 -4.46 -14.31
N SER A 141 14.90 -4.64 -13.48
CA SER A 141 15.05 -5.31 -12.20
C SER A 141 15.49 -6.77 -12.36
N GLN A 142 16.25 -7.25 -11.39
CA GLN A 142 16.74 -8.63 -11.30
C GLN A 142 16.70 -9.07 -9.84
N ILE A 143 16.67 -10.39 -9.62
CA ILE A 143 16.90 -10.95 -8.29
C ILE A 143 18.39 -10.77 -7.97
N LYS A 144 18.69 -10.01 -6.91
CA LYS A 144 20.08 -9.68 -6.55
C LYS A 144 20.66 -10.76 -5.64
N GLU A 145 21.79 -11.35 -6.04
CA GLU A 145 22.51 -12.30 -5.19
C GLU A 145 23.25 -11.54 -4.07
N ILE A 146 23.15 -12.03 -2.83
CA ILE A 146 23.92 -11.53 -1.69
C ILE A 146 25.02 -12.54 -1.40
N THR A 147 26.26 -12.18 -1.73
CA THR A 147 27.43 -13.07 -1.61
C THR A 147 28.33 -12.69 -0.43
N GLY A 148 28.24 -11.46 0.07
CA GLY A 148 29.13 -10.99 1.13
C GLY A 148 28.73 -9.66 1.77
N LYS A 149 29.70 -9.05 2.46
CA LYS A 149 29.48 -7.84 3.27
C LYS A 149 29.07 -6.62 2.45
N LEU A 150 29.63 -6.46 1.24
CA LEU A 150 29.31 -5.33 0.36
C LEU A 150 27.84 -5.41 -0.10
N ASP A 151 27.43 -6.57 -0.60
CA ASP A 151 26.04 -6.81 -1.04
C ASP A 151 25.07 -6.65 0.12
N LYS A 152 25.43 -7.15 1.31
CA LYS A 152 24.64 -6.96 2.51
C LYS A 152 24.53 -5.48 2.89
N ALA A 153 25.59 -4.69 2.77
CA ALA A 153 25.54 -3.25 3.04
C ALA A 153 24.62 -2.52 2.04
N ALA A 154 24.67 -2.89 0.76
CA ALA A 154 23.75 -2.36 -0.25
C ALA A 154 22.30 -2.79 0.03
N PHE A 155 22.09 -4.06 0.42
CA PHE A 155 20.80 -4.57 0.86
C PHE A 155 20.26 -3.76 2.05
N ASP A 156 21.06 -3.52 3.09
CA ASP A 156 20.67 -2.80 4.30
C ASP A 156 20.28 -1.33 4.05
N GLN A 157 20.73 -0.73 2.94
CA GLN A 157 20.36 0.64 2.54
C GLN A 157 18.96 0.74 1.90
N VAL A 158 18.40 -0.38 1.42
CA VAL A 158 17.07 -0.40 0.78
C VAL A 158 15.99 -0.09 1.81
N GLN A 159 15.30 1.04 1.65
CA GLN A 159 14.27 1.55 2.57
C GLN A 159 12.84 1.12 2.21
N GLN A 160 12.69 -0.02 1.53
CA GLN A 160 11.40 -0.63 1.22
C GLN A 160 11.41 -2.12 1.56
N ALA A 161 10.22 -2.70 1.75
CA ALA A 161 10.08 -4.12 2.01
C ALA A 161 10.78 -4.94 0.93
N LYS A 162 11.58 -5.92 1.35
CA LYS A 162 12.43 -6.72 0.46
C LYS A 162 12.39 -8.18 0.86
N VAL A 163 12.38 -9.06 -0.14
CA VAL A 163 12.26 -10.51 0.04
C VAL A 163 13.61 -11.15 -0.20
N VAL A 164 14.00 -12.08 0.67
CA VAL A 164 15.24 -12.86 0.54
C VAL A 164 14.91 -14.34 0.64
N GLY A 165 15.36 -15.13 -0.32
CA GLY A 165 15.30 -16.59 -0.23
C GLY A 165 16.68 -17.22 -0.08
N PHE A 166 16.78 -18.29 0.70
CA PHE A 166 17.99 -19.11 0.80
C PHE A 166 17.81 -20.39 0.00
N PHE A 167 18.50 -20.52 -1.14
CA PHE A 167 18.37 -21.67 -2.03
C PHE A 167 19.73 -22.24 -2.40
N MET A 168 19.79 -23.54 -2.67
CA MET A 168 20.95 -24.11 -3.37
C MET A 168 20.88 -23.74 -4.86
N LYS A 169 22.04 -23.60 -5.51
CA LYS A 169 22.09 -23.26 -6.95
C LYS A 169 21.39 -24.36 -7.76
N GLY A 170 20.42 -23.96 -8.59
CA GLY A 170 19.66 -24.87 -9.46
C GLY A 170 18.55 -25.67 -8.78
N SER A 171 18.15 -25.31 -7.55
CA SER A 171 17.05 -26.00 -6.87
C SER A 171 15.68 -25.67 -7.48
N PRO A 172 14.72 -26.61 -7.50
CA PRO A 172 13.38 -26.36 -8.06
C PRO A 172 12.60 -25.30 -7.29
N GLU A 173 12.84 -25.15 -5.98
CA GLU A 173 12.22 -24.12 -5.14
C GLU A 173 12.62 -22.70 -5.59
N TYR A 174 13.83 -22.55 -6.15
CA TYR A 174 14.26 -21.27 -6.71
C TYR A 174 13.44 -20.85 -7.93
N LEU A 175 12.92 -21.80 -8.72
CA LEU A 175 12.04 -21.49 -9.85
C LEU A 175 10.72 -20.88 -9.37
N ALA A 176 10.11 -21.44 -8.32
CA ALA A 176 8.90 -20.87 -7.72
C ALA A 176 9.15 -19.46 -7.17
N PHE A 177 10.33 -19.22 -6.60
CA PHE A 177 10.76 -17.90 -6.14
C PHE A 177 10.94 -16.90 -7.31
N GLN A 178 11.49 -17.34 -8.44
CA GLN A 178 11.61 -16.53 -9.66
C GLN A 178 10.25 -16.19 -10.27
N ASP A 179 9.32 -17.15 -10.26
CA ASP A 179 7.95 -16.93 -10.69
C ASP A 179 7.22 -15.93 -9.79
N ALA A 180 7.40 -16.04 -8.48
CA ALA A 180 6.81 -15.11 -7.52
C ALA A 180 7.38 -13.71 -7.67
N TRP A 181 8.71 -13.60 -7.85
CA TRP A 181 9.35 -12.34 -8.23
C TRP A 181 8.65 -11.77 -9.46
N ALA A 182 8.60 -12.51 -10.58
CA ALA A 182 8.00 -12.06 -11.83
C ALA A 182 6.57 -11.52 -11.65
N SER A 183 5.73 -12.20 -10.87
CA SER A 183 4.34 -11.83 -10.55
C SER A 183 4.16 -10.63 -9.60
N LEU A 184 5.16 -10.24 -8.81
CA LEU A 184 5.04 -9.14 -7.84
C LEU A 184 5.54 -7.79 -8.39
N GLY A 185 6.16 -7.79 -9.57
CA GLY A 185 6.69 -6.60 -10.21
C GLY A 185 7.97 -6.04 -9.58
N ALA A 186 8.29 -4.78 -9.87
CA ALA A 186 9.54 -4.12 -9.48
C ALA A 186 9.52 -3.56 -8.04
N PHE A 187 8.33 -3.33 -7.49
CA PHE A 187 8.14 -2.52 -6.29
C PHE A 187 8.37 -3.27 -4.98
N VAL A 188 8.70 -4.57 -5.06
CA VAL A 188 9.23 -5.37 -3.96
C VAL A 188 10.54 -6.01 -4.44
N PRO A 189 11.72 -5.57 -3.97
CA PRO A 189 12.99 -6.14 -4.39
C PRO A 189 13.16 -7.58 -3.89
N PHE A 190 13.61 -8.46 -4.79
CA PHE A 190 13.96 -9.83 -4.46
C PHE A 190 15.47 -10.00 -4.42
N HIS A 191 15.92 -10.77 -3.44
CA HIS A 191 17.31 -11.15 -3.26
C HIS A 191 17.40 -12.66 -3.03
N VAL A 192 18.55 -13.22 -3.36
CA VAL A 192 18.83 -14.63 -3.14
C VAL A 192 20.18 -14.79 -2.44
N VAL A 193 20.24 -15.77 -1.54
CA VAL A 193 21.48 -16.21 -0.91
C VAL A 193 21.68 -17.68 -1.27
N HIS A 194 22.91 -18.04 -1.63
CA HIS A 194 23.29 -19.43 -1.90
C HIS A 194 24.27 -19.99 -0.88
N ASP A 195 25.00 -19.13 -0.16
CA ASP A 195 25.96 -19.53 0.85
C ASP A 195 25.33 -19.60 2.25
N ARG A 196 25.56 -20.70 2.98
CA ARG A 196 24.98 -20.92 4.31
C ARG A 196 25.51 -19.93 5.36
N VAL A 197 26.77 -19.51 5.27
CA VAL A 197 27.35 -18.55 6.21
C VAL A 197 26.69 -17.19 5.99
N VAL A 198 26.48 -16.78 4.74
CA VAL A 198 25.75 -15.55 4.40
C VAL A 198 24.29 -15.65 4.85
N ALA A 199 23.62 -16.78 4.61
CA ALA A 199 22.22 -17.00 5.00
C ALA A 199 22.02 -16.80 6.51
N LYS A 200 22.94 -17.33 7.33
CA LYS A 200 22.94 -17.12 8.77
C LYS A 200 23.05 -15.65 9.18
N HIS A 201 23.85 -14.85 8.46
CA HIS A 201 23.92 -13.39 8.70
C HIS A 201 22.66 -12.65 8.26
N MET A 202 21.88 -13.25 7.37
CA MET A 202 20.57 -12.77 6.96
C MET A 202 19.47 -13.25 7.92
N LYS A 203 19.75 -14.22 8.81
CA LYS A 203 18.77 -14.88 9.71
C LYS A 203 17.86 -15.86 8.97
N LEU A 204 18.46 -16.58 8.03
CA LEU A 204 17.90 -17.74 7.35
C LEU A 204 18.74 -18.95 7.76
N ASP A 205 18.09 -19.98 8.30
CA ASP A 205 18.75 -21.14 8.88
C ASP A 205 18.64 -22.38 7.97
N MET A 206 17.53 -22.52 7.23
CA MET A 206 17.23 -23.69 6.40
C MET A 206 17.15 -23.34 4.91
N VAL A 207 17.61 -24.27 4.07
CA VAL A 207 17.42 -24.16 2.61
C VAL A 207 15.92 -24.19 2.30
N GLY A 208 15.50 -23.37 1.35
CA GLY A 208 14.10 -23.18 0.98
C GLY A 208 13.41 -22.07 1.76
N GLU A 209 14.00 -21.57 2.86
CA GLU A 209 13.41 -20.47 3.62
C GLU A 209 13.38 -19.18 2.82
N ILE A 210 12.23 -18.53 2.88
CA ILE A 210 11.98 -17.22 2.32
C ILE A 210 11.60 -16.31 3.47
N ALA A 211 12.14 -15.10 3.49
CA ALA A 211 11.84 -14.12 4.51
C ALA A 211 11.63 -12.74 3.92
N LEU A 212 10.73 -11.98 4.55
CA LEU A 212 10.45 -10.58 4.22
C LEU A 212 11.08 -9.68 5.28
N TYR A 213 11.90 -8.75 4.81
CA TYR A 213 12.60 -7.77 5.64
C TYR A 213 11.89 -6.45 5.45
N GLN A 214 11.25 -5.98 6.51
CA GLN A 214 10.71 -4.64 6.54
C GLN A 214 11.84 -3.61 6.70
N PRO A 215 11.68 -2.40 6.14
CA PRO A 215 12.60 -1.31 6.40
C PRO A 215 12.73 -1.13 7.91
N PHE A 216 13.98 -1.01 8.36
CA PHE A 216 14.32 -0.71 9.74
C PHE A 216 14.01 -1.84 10.75
N VAL A 217 13.12 -2.79 10.50
CA VAL A 217 12.86 -3.89 11.43
C VAL A 217 14.05 -4.85 11.45
N LYS A 218 14.57 -5.16 12.65
CA LYS A 218 15.74 -6.05 12.78
C LYS A 218 15.41 -7.50 12.42
N GLN A 219 14.28 -8.02 12.89
CA GLN A 219 13.89 -9.41 12.66
C GLN A 219 13.04 -9.50 11.38
N PRO A 220 13.43 -10.32 10.40
CA PRO A 220 12.58 -10.56 9.25
C PRO A 220 11.40 -11.44 9.65
N VAL A 221 10.32 -11.37 8.88
CA VAL A 221 9.22 -12.31 8.98
C VAL A 221 9.55 -13.50 8.08
N ILE A 222 9.50 -14.71 8.62
CA ILE A 222 9.76 -15.94 7.86
C ILE A 222 8.46 -16.41 7.21
N CYS A 223 8.53 -16.84 5.95
CA CYS A 223 7.41 -17.48 5.26
C CYS A 223 7.07 -18.79 5.98
N PRO A 224 5.81 -19.01 6.40
CA PRO A 224 5.45 -20.19 7.17
C PRO A 224 5.56 -21.49 6.35
N ALA A 225 5.48 -21.42 5.03
CA ALA A 225 5.64 -22.56 4.14
C ALA A 225 7.12 -22.77 3.78
N ASN A 226 7.60 -24.00 3.93
CA ASN A 226 8.91 -24.43 3.43
C ASN A 226 8.85 -25.93 3.07
N PRO A 227 8.95 -26.31 1.77
CA PRO A 227 9.15 -25.45 0.61
C PRO A 227 7.89 -24.65 0.26
N ALA A 228 8.07 -23.38 -0.13
CA ALA A 228 6.95 -22.52 -0.54
C ALA A 228 6.72 -22.60 -2.06
N GLY A 229 5.47 -22.81 -2.47
CA GLY A 229 5.05 -22.68 -3.86
C GLY A 229 4.78 -21.24 -4.26
N LEU A 230 4.48 -21.00 -5.55
CA LEU A 230 4.16 -19.66 -6.06
C LEU A 230 3.05 -18.98 -5.25
N SER A 231 1.93 -19.68 -5.03
CA SER A 231 0.77 -19.13 -4.29
C SER A 231 1.11 -18.74 -2.86
N ASP A 232 1.92 -19.56 -2.17
CA ASP A 232 2.35 -19.33 -0.80
C ASP A 232 3.19 -18.06 -0.71
N ILE A 233 4.15 -17.89 -1.64
CA ILE A 233 5.03 -16.73 -1.68
C ILE A 233 4.23 -15.45 -1.98
N LEU A 234 3.33 -15.49 -2.96
CA LEU A 234 2.49 -14.34 -3.31
C LEU A 234 1.61 -13.91 -2.13
N THR A 235 0.97 -14.87 -1.48
CA THR A 235 0.11 -14.63 -0.32
C THR A 235 0.92 -14.04 0.83
N PHE A 236 2.04 -14.67 1.17
CA PHE A 236 2.95 -14.23 2.23
C PHE A 236 3.46 -12.81 1.98
N VAL A 237 3.97 -12.51 0.77
CA VAL A 237 4.51 -11.19 0.45
C VAL A 237 3.40 -10.14 0.47
N ASN A 238 2.22 -10.41 -0.10
CA ASN A 238 1.12 -9.44 -0.11
C ASN A 238 0.58 -9.10 1.28
N GLN A 239 0.57 -10.08 2.20
CA GLN A 239 0.18 -9.86 3.59
C GLN A 239 1.20 -9.00 4.35
N HIS A 240 2.48 -9.22 4.11
CA HIS A 240 3.53 -8.64 4.94
C HIS A 240 4.20 -7.41 4.34
N LYS A 241 4.21 -7.19 3.02
CA LYS A 241 4.99 -6.12 2.34
C LYS A 241 4.64 -4.69 2.79
N ARG A 242 3.49 -4.50 3.44
CA ARG A 242 2.98 -3.19 3.90
C ARG A 242 2.82 -3.11 5.43
N THR A 243 3.62 -3.84 6.19
CA THR A 243 3.68 -3.64 7.64
C THR A 243 4.78 -2.64 7.99
N GLY A 244 4.53 -1.70 8.90
CA GLY A 244 5.48 -0.67 9.31
C GLY A 244 5.32 0.68 8.60
N LEU A 245 6.42 1.41 8.41
CA LEU A 245 6.44 2.76 7.81
C LEU A 245 6.48 2.68 6.28
N ILE A 246 5.42 3.15 5.63
CA ILE A 246 5.28 3.15 4.17
C ILE A 246 5.60 4.54 3.63
N THR A 247 6.56 4.64 2.72
CA THR A 247 6.86 5.92 2.03
C THR A 247 6.01 6.06 0.78
N LEU A 248 5.19 7.12 0.73
CA LEU A 248 4.43 7.48 -0.46
C LEU A 248 5.38 7.94 -1.58
N ASN A 249 5.13 7.47 -2.80
CA ASN A 249 5.85 7.86 -4.02
C ASN A 249 4.92 7.73 -5.23
N ASP A 250 5.34 8.27 -6.38
CA ASP A 250 4.50 8.31 -7.58
C ASP A 250 4.13 6.92 -8.13
N TYR A 251 4.86 5.85 -7.79
CA TYR A 251 4.59 4.50 -8.30
C TYR A 251 3.50 3.74 -7.53
N VAL A 252 3.11 4.22 -6.35
CA VAL A 252 2.14 3.55 -5.46
C VAL A 252 0.98 4.44 -5.03
N LEU A 253 0.84 5.61 -5.67
CA LEU A 253 -0.09 6.66 -5.28
C LEU A 253 -1.56 6.22 -5.24
N ASN A 254 -1.95 5.33 -6.15
CA ASN A 254 -3.32 4.81 -6.29
C ASN A 254 -3.44 3.37 -5.78
N ASP A 255 -2.53 2.90 -4.93
CA ASP A 255 -2.60 1.52 -4.44
C ASP A 255 -3.76 1.38 -3.45
N PRO A 256 -4.71 0.46 -3.67
CA PRO A 256 -5.86 0.28 -2.78
C PRO A 256 -5.47 -0.02 -1.33
N GLN A 257 -4.30 -0.63 -1.11
CA GLN A 257 -3.80 -0.93 0.23
C GLN A 257 -3.30 0.32 0.98
N MET A 258 -3.17 1.49 0.34
CA MET A 258 -2.97 2.76 1.05
C MET A 258 -4.21 3.13 1.88
N ASN A 259 -5.39 2.68 1.46
CA ASN A 259 -6.66 2.87 2.14
C ASN A 259 -7.07 1.57 2.86
N ASP A 260 -6.18 1.06 3.72
CA ASP A 260 -6.47 -0.13 4.51
C ASP A 260 -7.47 0.18 5.64
N TYR A 261 -8.76 -0.04 5.36
CA TYR A 261 -9.84 0.14 6.33
C TYR A 261 -9.73 -0.77 7.56
N SER A 262 -8.85 -1.76 7.58
CA SER A 262 -8.65 -2.64 8.74
C SER A 262 -7.68 -2.07 9.79
N ARG A 263 -6.97 -0.99 9.44
CA ARG A 263 -5.91 -0.40 10.26
C ARG A 263 -6.18 1.07 10.52
N ILE A 264 -5.60 1.58 11.60
CA ILE A 264 -5.60 3.01 11.91
C ILE A 264 -4.58 3.68 10.98
N THR A 265 -5.05 4.52 10.07
CA THR A 265 -4.17 5.28 9.17
C THR A 265 -3.54 6.45 9.91
N VAL A 266 -2.21 6.45 9.96
CA VAL A 266 -1.40 7.50 10.57
C VAL A 266 -0.60 8.18 9.47
N LEU A 267 -0.78 9.49 9.32
CA LEU A 267 -0.06 10.32 8.39
C LEU A 267 1.13 10.98 9.10
N ALA A 268 2.33 10.77 8.57
CA ALA A 268 3.54 11.49 8.96
C ALA A 268 3.97 12.37 7.79
N ILE A 269 3.74 13.67 7.92
CA ILE A 269 4.00 14.66 6.86
C ILE A 269 5.21 15.49 7.25
N ALA A 270 6.32 15.29 6.55
CA ALA A 270 7.51 16.11 6.75
C ALA A 270 8.51 16.00 5.61
N GLU A 271 9.28 17.07 5.42
CA GLU A 271 10.38 17.09 4.46
C GLU A 271 11.63 16.46 5.07
N THR A 272 12.12 15.37 4.48
CA THR A 272 13.36 14.71 4.93
C THR A 272 14.61 15.57 4.78
N THR A 273 14.52 16.64 3.98
CA THR A 273 15.57 17.65 3.76
C THR A 273 15.66 18.68 4.90
N THR A 274 14.64 18.81 5.74
CA THR A 274 14.63 19.76 6.87
C THR A 274 15.17 19.10 8.15
N PRO A 275 15.80 19.86 9.08
CA PRO A 275 16.30 19.29 10.33
C PRO A 275 15.22 18.60 11.16
N LYS A 276 14.05 19.24 11.32
CA LYS A 276 12.93 18.69 12.09
C LYS A 276 12.27 17.49 11.39
N GLY A 277 12.13 17.52 10.07
CA GLY A 277 11.56 16.40 9.32
C GLY A 277 12.48 15.18 9.28
N ALA A 278 13.78 15.38 9.05
CA ALA A 278 14.79 14.33 9.17
C ALA A 278 14.81 13.71 10.58
N TYR A 279 14.69 14.54 11.61
CA TYR A 279 14.60 14.09 13.00
C TYR A 279 13.35 13.24 13.27
N LEU A 280 12.15 13.69 12.86
CA LEU A 280 10.92 12.92 13.01
C LEU A 280 10.99 11.58 12.25
N HIS A 281 11.50 11.59 11.01
CA HIS A 281 11.71 10.37 10.23
C HIS A 281 12.60 9.37 10.98
N ARG A 282 13.71 9.85 11.57
CA ARG A 282 14.61 9.02 12.38
C ARG A 282 13.92 8.45 13.62
N LEU A 283 13.07 9.22 14.31
CA LEU A 283 12.30 8.74 15.46
C LEU A 283 11.31 7.64 15.07
N LEU A 284 10.52 7.84 14.00
CA LEU A 284 9.59 6.81 13.50
C LEU A 284 10.35 5.54 13.10
N ASN A 285 11.50 5.66 12.43
CA ASN A 285 12.35 4.52 12.09
C ASN A 285 12.87 3.79 13.33
N ARG A 286 13.19 4.52 14.40
CA ARG A 286 13.59 3.94 15.68
C ARG A 286 12.43 3.19 16.35
N ILE A 287 11.21 3.71 16.25
CA ILE A 287 10.00 3.05 16.73
C ILE A 287 9.76 1.74 15.95
N MET A 288 9.87 1.76 14.63
CA MET A 288 9.72 0.55 13.81
C MET A 288 10.81 -0.49 14.09
N ARG A 289 12.04 -0.05 14.39
CA ARG A 289 13.21 -0.92 14.68
C ARG A 289 13.05 -1.76 15.93
N ASN A 290 12.49 -1.16 16.97
CA ASN A 290 12.45 -1.72 18.30
C ASN A 290 11.10 -2.40 18.49
N GLN A 291 11.08 -3.61 19.04
CA GLN A 291 9.81 -4.19 19.47
C GLN A 291 9.19 -3.25 20.51
N THR A 292 8.02 -2.71 20.20
CA THR A 292 7.37 -1.71 21.04
C THR A 292 6.29 -2.35 21.88
N THR A 293 5.82 -1.64 22.91
CA THR A 293 4.65 -2.06 23.70
C THR A 293 3.34 -1.99 22.93
N VAL A 294 3.37 -1.48 21.69
CA VAL A 294 2.22 -1.29 20.81
C VAL A 294 2.36 -2.26 19.64
N ASP A 295 1.28 -2.97 19.30
CA ASP A 295 1.24 -3.75 18.07
C ASP A 295 1.14 -2.80 16.88
N LEU A 296 2.27 -2.57 16.21
CA LEU A 296 2.36 -1.66 15.07
C LEU A 296 1.61 -2.19 13.84
N ASN A 297 1.23 -3.47 13.81
CA ASN A 297 0.43 -4.02 12.72
C ASN A 297 -1.01 -3.49 12.69
N LEU A 298 -1.48 -2.89 13.80
CA LEU A 298 -2.75 -2.18 13.87
C LEU A 298 -2.74 -0.87 13.08
N PHE A 299 -1.57 -0.38 12.68
CA PHE A 299 -1.39 0.92 12.05
C PHE A 299 -0.96 0.79 10.59
N ASN A 300 -1.50 1.70 9.77
CA ASN A 300 -1.03 1.97 8.41
C ASN A 300 -0.32 3.33 8.45
N ILE A 301 0.98 3.34 8.72
CA ILE A 301 1.76 4.56 8.91
C ILE A 301 2.34 5.00 7.57
N ILE A 302 1.83 6.11 7.03
CA ILE A 302 2.19 6.64 5.72
C ILE A 302 3.07 7.89 5.89
N TRP A 303 4.30 7.80 5.40
CA TRP A 303 5.21 8.93 5.27
C TRP A 303 4.95 9.68 3.96
N ILE A 304 4.66 10.97 4.08
CA ILE A 304 4.45 11.89 2.97
C ILE A 304 5.52 12.97 3.04
N ASP A 305 6.32 13.08 1.97
CA ASP A 305 7.36 14.11 1.86
C ASP A 305 6.89 15.23 0.91
N PRO A 306 6.57 16.43 1.43
CA PRO A 306 6.12 17.57 0.61
C PRO A 306 7.13 18.02 -0.44
N HIS A 307 8.44 17.73 -0.26
CA HIS A 307 9.43 17.98 -1.31
C HIS A 307 9.16 17.12 -2.56
N LYS A 308 8.63 15.90 -2.39
CA LYS A 308 8.20 15.03 -3.50
C LYS A 308 6.79 15.33 -3.97
N PHE A 309 5.93 15.82 -3.08
CA PHE A 309 4.54 16.16 -3.37
C PHE A 309 4.23 17.61 -2.98
N PRO A 310 4.67 18.61 -3.77
CA PRO A 310 4.45 20.02 -3.44
C PRO A 310 2.98 20.41 -3.26
N ILE A 311 2.06 19.67 -3.88
CA ILE A 311 0.60 19.83 -3.73
C ILE A 311 0.15 19.72 -2.26
N VAL A 312 0.90 19.01 -1.42
CA VAL A 312 0.61 18.87 0.01
C VAL A 312 0.57 20.22 0.71
N HIS A 313 1.41 21.18 0.32
CA HIS A 313 1.36 22.54 0.88
C HIS A 313 0.01 23.22 0.60
N ALA A 314 -0.53 23.09 -0.62
CA ALA A 314 -1.84 23.64 -0.96
C ALA A 314 -2.98 22.95 -0.18
N ILE A 315 -2.89 21.64 0.03
CA ILE A 315 -3.87 20.89 0.83
C ILE A 315 -3.81 21.34 2.30
N ILE A 316 -2.62 21.57 2.84
CA ILE A 316 -2.42 22.09 4.20
C ILE A 316 -3.14 23.42 4.39
N ASP A 317 -2.93 24.35 3.45
CA ASP A 317 -3.51 25.69 3.50
C ASP A 317 -5.04 25.69 3.37
N GLN A 318 -5.61 24.73 2.63
CA GLN A 318 -7.05 24.67 2.32
C GLN A 318 -7.86 23.85 3.34
N HIS A 319 -7.28 22.81 3.94
CA HIS A 319 -8.02 21.83 4.75
C HIS A 319 -7.66 21.86 6.24
N GLY A 320 -6.96 22.89 6.72
CA GLY A 320 -6.73 23.08 8.16
C GLY A 320 -5.80 22.04 8.79
N LEU A 321 -4.89 21.45 8.00
CA LEU A 321 -3.77 20.68 8.55
C LEU A 321 -2.94 21.60 9.47
N PRO A 322 -2.21 21.08 10.48
CA PRO A 322 -1.41 21.92 11.36
C PRO A 322 -0.46 22.77 10.51
N GLY A 323 -0.62 24.10 10.57
CA GLY A 323 0.06 25.06 9.69
C GLY A 323 1.59 25.13 9.80
N LYS A 324 2.22 24.14 10.46
CA LYS A 324 3.67 23.98 10.59
C LYS A 324 4.05 22.51 10.45
N LEU A 325 4.99 22.23 9.55
CA LEU A 325 5.65 20.93 9.42
C LEU A 325 6.85 20.83 10.39
N PRO A 326 7.18 19.63 10.92
CA PRO A 326 6.57 18.34 10.61
C PRO A 326 5.23 18.13 11.32
N ALA A 327 4.38 17.27 10.74
CA ALA A 327 3.08 16.91 11.29
C ALA A 327 2.94 15.38 11.42
N LEU A 328 2.28 14.94 12.49
CA LEU A 328 1.95 13.54 12.73
C LEU A 328 0.49 13.49 13.19
N GLY A 329 -0.34 12.67 12.54
CA GLY A 329 -1.76 12.63 12.84
C GLY A 329 -2.44 11.39 12.30
N THR A 330 -3.71 11.22 12.61
CA THR A 330 -4.56 10.18 12.02
C THR A 330 -5.41 10.75 10.90
N TYR A 331 -5.80 9.88 9.97
CA TYR A 331 -6.81 10.18 8.97
C TYR A 331 -7.81 9.02 8.92
N ASN A 332 -9.06 9.29 9.28
CA ASN A 332 -10.11 8.31 9.13
C ASN A 332 -10.57 8.30 7.66
N ILE A 333 -10.27 7.21 6.96
CA ILE A 333 -10.58 7.05 5.53
C ILE A 333 -12.08 7.15 5.25
N THR A 334 -12.93 6.76 6.20
CA THR A 334 -14.38 6.73 5.99
C THR A 334 -15.05 8.07 6.29
N THR A 335 -14.61 8.78 7.32
CA THR A 335 -15.21 10.07 7.74
C THR A 335 -14.43 11.28 7.25
N GLU A 336 -13.26 11.06 6.66
CA GLU A 336 -12.31 12.09 6.24
C GLU A 336 -11.82 13.01 7.39
N LYS A 337 -12.07 12.60 8.64
CA LYS A 337 -11.64 13.35 9.83
C LYS A 337 -10.17 13.11 10.14
N THR A 338 -9.53 14.13 10.72
CA THR A 338 -8.14 14.06 11.17
C THR A 338 -8.00 14.43 12.63
N THR A 339 -7.04 13.81 13.31
CA THR A 339 -6.59 14.24 14.64
C THR A 339 -5.07 14.31 14.65
N TRP A 340 -4.52 15.38 15.23
CA TRP A 340 -3.08 15.67 15.14
C TRP A 340 -2.40 15.50 16.49
N PHE A 341 -1.24 14.86 16.46
CA PHE A 341 -0.32 14.83 17.59
C PHE A 341 0.26 16.23 17.80
N ASP A 342 0.29 16.71 19.04
CA ASP A 342 0.91 18.00 19.36
C ASP A 342 2.44 17.89 19.25
N ILE A 343 2.94 18.25 18.07
CA ILE A 343 4.36 18.20 17.74
C ILE A 343 5.21 19.11 18.64
N ASN A 344 4.62 20.14 19.27
CA ASN A 344 5.35 21.06 20.14
C ASN A 344 5.76 20.40 21.47
N THR A 345 5.16 19.26 21.82
CA THR A 345 5.59 18.45 22.97
C THR A 345 6.93 17.77 22.72
N LEU A 346 7.39 17.66 21.47
CA LEU A 346 8.65 17.02 21.16
C LEU A 346 9.84 17.96 21.36
N ASN A 347 10.89 17.43 21.98
CA ASN A 347 12.18 18.10 22.10
C ASN A 347 13.04 17.83 20.84
N PHE A 348 13.29 18.86 20.04
CA PHE A 348 14.09 18.79 18.80
C PHE A 348 15.59 19.08 18.99
N SER A 349 16.13 19.00 20.22
CA SER A 349 17.56 19.21 20.49
C SER A 349 18.49 18.21 19.78
N GLY A 350 18.00 17.01 19.47
CA GLY A 350 18.76 16.00 18.73
C GLY A 350 19.60 15.05 19.59
N ASP A 351 19.62 15.24 20.91
CA ASP A 351 20.41 14.40 21.84
C ASP A 351 19.68 13.10 22.21
N LYS A 352 20.42 12.16 22.81
CA LYS A 352 19.90 10.82 23.12
C LYS A 352 18.76 10.85 24.14
N LEU A 353 18.78 11.75 25.12
CA LEU A 353 17.71 11.87 26.12
C LEU A 353 16.44 12.37 25.45
N ALA A 354 16.54 13.41 24.62
CA ALA A 354 15.44 13.90 23.81
C ALA A 354 14.89 12.79 22.89
N ASP A 355 15.74 12.01 22.24
CA ASP A 355 15.29 10.87 21.42
C ASP A 355 14.48 9.85 22.25
N ASP A 356 14.93 9.51 23.45
CA ASP A 356 14.28 8.54 24.34
C ASP A 356 12.92 9.05 24.82
N GLU A 357 12.85 10.30 25.27
CA GLU A 357 11.61 10.96 25.72
C GLU A 357 10.59 11.08 24.59
N ASN A 358 11.01 11.53 23.41
CA ASN A 358 10.12 11.69 22.26
C ASN A 358 9.57 10.36 21.76
N VAL A 359 10.38 9.29 21.75
CA VAL A 359 9.91 7.94 21.40
C VAL A 359 8.82 7.50 22.37
N ILE A 360 8.97 7.78 23.66
CA ILE A 360 7.95 7.45 24.68
C ILE A 360 6.65 8.22 24.40
N LEU A 361 6.72 9.53 24.12
CA LEU A 361 5.55 10.35 23.82
C LEU A 361 4.78 9.84 22.60
N ILE A 362 5.48 9.54 21.50
CA ILE A 362 4.86 9.01 20.29
C ILE A 362 4.24 7.62 20.55
N LEU A 363 4.94 6.74 21.28
CA LEU A 363 4.42 5.42 21.63
C LEU A 363 3.20 5.48 22.54
N GLN A 364 3.16 6.41 23.49
CA GLN A 364 2.00 6.64 24.34
C GLN A 364 0.82 7.09 23.49
N TRP A 365 1.01 8.02 22.56
CA TRP A 365 -0.02 8.45 21.64
C TRP A 365 -0.51 7.31 20.73
N LEU A 366 0.38 6.50 20.15
CA LEU A 366 -0.02 5.32 19.38
C LEU A 366 -0.78 4.30 20.24
N LYS A 367 -0.37 4.08 21.48
CA LYS A 367 -1.08 3.18 22.41
C LYS A 367 -2.51 3.66 22.68
N LEU A 368 -2.67 4.96 22.89
CA LEU A 368 -3.95 5.64 23.08
C LEU A 368 -4.86 5.44 21.86
N LEU A 369 -4.32 5.61 20.64
CA LEU A 369 -5.05 5.30 19.41
C LEU A 369 -5.45 3.82 19.31
N ALA A 370 -4.55 2.89 19.65
CA ALA A 370 -4.82 1.45 19.59
C ALA A 370 -5.91 0.99 20.56
N THR A 371 -6.01 1.62 21.74
CA THR A 371 -7.07 1.32 22.72
C THR A 371 -8.32 2.17 22.53
N GLY A 372 -8.30 3.09 21.55
CA GLY A 372 -9.36 4.07 21.33
C GLY A 372 -9.48 5.14 22.42
N SER A 373 -8.54 5.22 23.37
CA SER A 373 -8.57 6.15 24.51
C SER A 373 -7.73 7.40 24.21
N PRO A 374 -8.26 8.63 24.21
CA PRO A 374 -7.46 9.82 23.94
C PRO A 374 -6.68 10.34 25.18
N PRO A 375 -5.68 11.23 24.99
CA PRO A 375 -5.14 12.06 26.07
C PRO A 375 -6.22 12.99 26.63
N GLN A 376 -6.16 13.30 27.94
CA GLN A 376 -7.22 13.95 28.71
C GLN A 376 -7.82 15.22 28.04
N GLY A 377 -9.15 15.30 28.02
CA GLY A 377 -9.90 16.50 27.64
C GLY A 377 -10.82 16.37 26.42
N GLN A 378 -10.91 15.19 25.79
CA GLN A 378 -11.75 14.97 24.60
C GLN A 378 -12.67 13.76 24.74
N ARG A 379 -13.89 13.89 24.20
CA ARG A 379 -15.00 12.90 24.18
C ARG A 379 -14.55 11.55 23.60
N TRP A 380 -14.91 10.42 24.22
CA TRP A 380 -14.39 9.11 23.78
C TRP A 380 -15.23 7.86 24.14
N PHE A 381 -14.78 6.72 23.59
CA PHE A 381 -15.37 5.39 23.72
C PHE A 381 -15.01 4.66 25.03
N SER A 382 -15.89 4.59 26.04
CA SER A 382 -15.68 3.71 27.21
C SER A 382 -15.42 2.23 26.87
N ALA A 383 -15.85 1.76 25.70
CA ALA A 383 -15.46 0.47 25.13
C ALA A 383 -15.30 0.57 23.60
N VAL A 384 -14.28 -0.10 23.05
CA VAL A 384 -14.06 -0.19 21.60
C VAL A 384 -14.10 -1.64 21.12
N PRO A 385 -14.47 -1.87 19.86
CA PRO A 385 -14.57 -3.23 19.34
C PRO A 385 -13.20 -3.83 19.18
N LYS A 386 -13.15 -5.17 19.03
CA LYS A 386 -11.91 -5.91 18.74
C LYS A 386 -12.12 -6.84 17.55
N SER A 387 -11.05 -7.06 16.80
CA SER A 387 -11.03 -8.04 15.70
C SER A 387 -11.25 -9.45 16.25
N GLN A 388 -12.06 -10.24 15.56
CA GLN A 388 -12.44 -11.59 15.98
C GLN A 388 -12.46 -12.53 14.78
N THR A 389 -12.08 -13.79 15.03
CA THR A 389 -12.26 -14.89 14.06
C THR A 389 -13.31 -15.82 14.62
N VAL A 390 -14.36 -16.08 13.84
CA VAL A 390 -15.55 -16.80 14.29
C VAL A 390 -15.99 -17.83 13.25
N THR A 391 -16.64 -18.88 13.69
CA THR A 391 -17.18 -19.91 12.79
C THR A 391 -18.50 -19.45 12.18
N GLU A 392 -18.74 -19.77 10.91
CA GLU A 392 -19.99 -19.47 10.22
C GLU A 392 -21.21 -20.02 11.00
N GLY A 393 -22.23 -19.18 11.17
CA GLY A 393 -23.43 -19.46 11.94
C GLY A 393 -23.36 -19.07 13.42
N SER A 394 -22.21 -18.63 13.93
CA SER A 394 -22.09 -18.14 15.31
C SER A 394 -22.58 -16.69 15.48
N ASP A 395 -22.96 -16.33 16.71
CA ASP A 395 -23.30 -14.96 17.06
C ASP A 395 -22.04 -14.18 17.47
N VAL A 396 -21.93 -12.93 17.01
CA VAL A 396 -20.78 -12.05 17.25
C VAL A 396 -21.23 -10.79 17.96
N VAL A 397 -20.46 -10.35 18.95
CA VAL A 397 -20.67 -9.06 19.60
C VAL A 397 -19.46 -8.17 19.37
N LEU A 398 -19.72 -6.98 18.82
CA LEU A 398 -18.77 -5.89 18.71
C LEU A 398 -19.06 -4.89 19.82
N GLU A 399 -18.16 -4.85 20.79
CA GLU A 399 -18.20 -3.89 21.89
C GLU A 399 -18.08 -2.46 21.36
N CYS A 400 -18.95 -1.55 21.77
CA CYS A 400 -18.78 -0.13 21.49
C CYS A 400 -19.61 0.66 22.50
N ALA A 401 -18.97 1.49 23.32
CA ALA A 401 -19.69 2.35 24.24
C ALA A 401 -18.96 3.68 24.40
N VAL A 402 -19.67 4.77 24.72
CA VAL A 402 -19.13 6.11 24.96
C VAL A 402 -19.48 6.59 26.37
N GLN A 403 -18.70 7.54 26.91
CA GLN A 403 -18.95 8.05 28.26
C GLN A 403 -20.10 9.08 28.33
N GLU A 404 -20.29 9.86 27.27
CA GLU A 404 -21.36 10.87 27.18
C GLU A 404 -21.97 10.85 25.77
N GLN A 405 -23.29 10.64 25.68
CA GLN A 405 -24.01 10.53 24.41
C GLN A 405 -24.61 11.89 24.02
N TYR A 406 -24.16 12.44 22.89
CA TYR A 406 -24.67 13.69 22.32
C TYR A 406 -25.22 13.54 20.88
N GLY A 407 -25.08 12.35 20.28
CA GLY A 407 -25.61 12.04 18.95
C GLY A 407 -26.13 10.60 18.85
N ASP A 408 -26.22 10.08 17.62
CA ASP A 408 -26.73 8.76 17.31
C ASP A 408 -25.59 7.75 17.11
N CYS A 409 -25.76 6.54 17.64
CA CYS A 409 -24.88 5.42 17.33
C CYS A 409 -25.12 4.93 15.89
N LEU A 410 -24.04 4.66 15.17
CA LEU A 410 -24.07 4.03 13.87
C LEU A 410 -22.86 3.13 13.64
N TRP A 411 -22.95 2.26 12.64
CA TRP A 411 -21.88 1.34 12.27
C TRP A 411 -21.57 1.45 10.79
N MET A 412 -20.30 1.30 10.46
CA MET A 412 -19.81 1.26 9.08
C MET A 412 -19.19 -0.10 8.80
N ARG A 413 -19.58 -0.72 7.69
CA ARG A 413 -19.01 -1.98 7.21
C ARG A 413 -18.32 -1.76 5.88
N ASN A 414 -17.02 -2.08 5.80
CA ASN A 414 -16.19 -1.91 4.61
C ASN A 414 -16.32 -0.49 3.99
N GLY A 415 -16.34 0.54 4.87
CA GLY A 415 -16.48 1.95 4.47
C GLY A 415 -17.91 2.38 4.11
N ARG A 416 -18.91 1.50 4.21
CA ARG A 416 -20.32 1.83 3.95
C ARG A 416 -21.10 1.94 5.25
N ASN A 417 -21.78 3.07 5.45
CA ASN A 417 -22.69 3.27 6.57
C ASN A 417 -23.88 2.30 6.46
N ILE A 418 -24.11 1.49 7.50
CA ILE A 418 -25.22 0.53 7.56
C ILE A 418 -26.50 1.13 8.16
N GLY A 419 -26.42 2.40 8.60
CA GLY A 419 -27.51 3.19 9.16
C GLY A 419 -27.63 3.09 10.69
N PHE A 420 -28.46 3.97 11.26
CA PHE A 420 -28.83 3.98 12.68
C PHE A 420 -30.04 3.09 12.98
N ASN A 421 -30.86 2.78 11.97
CA ASN A 421 -32.01 1.89 12.08
C ASN A 421 -31.63 0.47 11.63
N LEU A 422 -31.41 -0.41 12.61
CA LEU A 422 -31.07 -1.82 12.39
C LEU A 422 -32.29 -2.72 12.08
N ASP A 423 -33.53 -2.22 12.20
CA ASP A 423 -34.75 -3.02 11.98
C ASP A 423 -34.85 -3.57 10.55
N ARG A 424 -34.19 -2.90 9.59
CA ARG A 424 -34.12 -3.32 8.19
C ARG A 424 -33.09 -4.45 7.95
N LEU A 425 -32.27 -4.77 8.95
CA LEU A 425 -31.18 -5.73 8.88
C LEU A 425 -31.40 -6.81 9.96
N PRO A 426 -32.17 -7.88 9.67
CA PRO A 426 -32.67 -8.81 10.70
C PRO A 426 -31.59 -9.64 11.41
N HIS A 427 -30.36 -9.61 10.92
CA HIS A 427 -29.20 -10.28 11.52
C HIS A 427 -28.40 -9.33 12.43
N LEU A 428 -28.77 -8.06 12.53
CA LEU A 428 -28.10 -7.06 13.34
C LEU A 428 -29.05 -6.53 14.41
N SER A 429 -28.52 -6.33 15.61
CA SER A 429 -29.25 -5.71 16.71
C SER A 429 -28.28 -4.92 17.59
N TRP A 430 -28.77 -3.91 18.30
CA TRP A 430 -27.98 -3.24 19.32
C TRP A 430 -27.75 -4.19 20.49
N LYS A 431 -26.50 -4.26 20.95
CA LYS A 431 -26.08 -5.06 22.10
C LYS A 431 -26.70 -4.51 23.39
N GLY A 432 -26.70 -3.19 23.53
CA GLY A 432 -27.16 -2.46 24.71
C GLY A 432 -28.04 -1.26 24.35
N ASP A 433 -28.18 -0.34 25.30
CA ASP A 433 -28.95 0.89 25.12
C ASP A 433 -28.12 1.93 24.36
N ASN A 434 -28.35 2.00 23.05
CA ASN A 434 -27.67 2.92 22.16
C ASN A 434 -28.03 4.39 22.44
N LEU A 435 -29.16 4.67 23.10
CA LEU A 435 -29.53 6.04 23.51
C LEU A 435 -28.78 6.47 24.78
N ALA A 436 -28.33 5.51 25.59
CA ALA A 436 -27.50 5.74 26.77
C ALA A 436 -25.99 5.64 26.48
N GLY A 437 -25.61 5.48 25.21
CA GLY A 437 -24.22 5.44 24.77
C GLY A 437 -23.59 4.04 24.70
N ASP A 438 -24.33 2.95 24.86
CA ASP A 438 -23.88 1.59 24.50
C ASP A 438 -24.23 1.30 23.03
N CYS A 439 -23.34 1.76 22.14
CA CYS A 439 -23.41 1.54 20.71
C CYS A 439 -22.98 0.13 20.26
N GLY A 440 -22.91 -0.86 21.15
CA GLY A 440 -22.44 -2.19 20.80
C GLY A 440 -23.33 -2.85 19.75
N LEU A 441 -22.74 -3.64 18.84
CA LEU A 441 -23.47 -4.34 17.78
C LEU A 441 -23.46 -5.84 18.03
N ARG A 442 -24.62 -6.48 17.88
CA ARG A 442 -24.76 -7.94 17.88
C ARG A 442 -25.14 -8.42 16.48
N ILE A 443 -24.34 -9.31 15.93
CA ILE A 443 -24.55 -10.00 14.66
C ILE A 443 -25.01 -11.41 14.98
N THR A 444 -26.19 -11.82 14.52
CA THR A 444 -26.73 -13.17 14.73
C THR A 444 -26.56 -14.04 13.49
N GLY A 445 -26.09 -15.27 13.70
CA GLY A 445 -25.83 -16.22 12.60
C GLY A 445 -24.88 -15.64 11.56
N ALA A 446 -23.67 -15.27 11.98
CA ALA A 446 -22.67 -14.62 11.15
C ALA A 446 -22.35 -15.44 9.89
N LYS A 447 -22.37 -14.79 8.73
CA LYS A 447 -22.23 -15.44 7.43
C LYS A 447 -21.06 -14.89 6.63
N LYS A 448 -20.25 -15.80 6.08
CA LYS A 448 -19.12 -15.44 5.22
C LYS A 448 -19.60 -14.79 3.92
N GLY A 449 -18.97 -13.70 3.51
CA GLY A 449 -19.39 -12.81 2.43
C GLY A 449 -20.41 -11.72 2.84
N ARG A 450 -21.19 -11.94 3.92
CA ARG A 450 -22.20 -10.97 4.39
C ARG A 450 -21.66 -10.09 5.51
N ASP A 451 -21.04 -10.70 6.52
CA ASP A 451 -20.66 -10.03 7.77
C ASP A 451 -19.14 -9.92 7.96
N ASP A 452 -18.35 -10.56 7.09
CA ASP A 452 -16.91 -10.44 7.08
C ASP A 452 -16.44 -9.07 6.60
N GLY A 453 -15.26 -8.69 7.09
CA GLY A 453 -14.55 -7.47 6.71
C GLY A 453 -14.44 -6.46 7.84
N SER A 454 -14.26 -5.19 7.46
CA SER A 454 -13.97 -4.09 8.38
C SER A 454 -15.23 -3.51 9.00
N TRP A 455 -15.26 -3.40 10.32
CA TRP A 455 -16.33 -2.77 11.07
C TRP A 455 -15.79 -1.59 11.88
N VAL A 456 -16.53 -0.47 11.85
CA VAL A 456 -16.21 0.76 12.59
C VAL A 456 -17.47 1.24 13.29
N CYS A 457 -17.38 1.50 14.60
CA CYS A 457 -18.44 2.15 15.36
C CYS A 457 -18.29 3.67 15.22
N GLU A 458 -19.37 4.39 15.03
CA GLU A 458 -19.40 5.83 14.93
C GLU A 458 -20.52 6.39 15.82
N VAL A 459 -20.27 7.52 16.46
CA VAL A 459 -21.29 8.28 17.20
C VAL A 459 -21.33 9.67 16.62
N THR A 460 -22.48 10.08 16.09
CA THR A 460 -22.61 11.39 15.45
C THR A 460 -22.37 12.52 16.43
N GLY A 461 -21.89 13.64 15.89
CA GLY A 461 -21.80 14.91 16.59
C GLY A 461 -23.07 15.74 16.47
N ASP A 462 -23.09 16.86 17.18
CA ASP A 462 -24.10 17.91 17.08
C ASP A 462 -23.43 19.26 16.74
N ALA A 463 -24.10 20.38 17.01
CA ALA A 463 -23.57 21.72 16.73
C ALA A 463 -22.32 22.09 17.55
N ASP A 464 -22.21 21.56 18.76
CA ASP A 464 -21.15 21.91 19.71
C ASP A 464 -20.10 20.79 19.81
N HIS A 465 -20.35 19.65 19.18
CA HIS A 465 -19.61 18.42 19.43
C HIS A 465 -19.36 17.61 18.16
N GLU A 466 -18.11 17.15 17.97
CA GLU A 466 -17.74 16.42 16.76
C GLU A 466 -18.15 14.93 16.80
N THR A 467 -18.53 14.36 15.65
CA THR A 467 -18.67 12.90 15.45
C THR A 467 -17.37 12.18 15.81
N ILE A 468 -17.47 11.10 16.59
CA ILE A 468 -16.35 10.25 16.99
C ILE A 468 -16.46 8.85 16.36
N THR A 469 -15.33 8.22 16.08
CA THR A 469 -15.26 6.89 15.44
C THR A 469 -14.28 5.97 16.14
N SER A 470 -14.62 4.70 16.28
CA SER A 470 -13.75 3.70 16.89
C SER A 470 -12.62 3.32 15.93
N PRO A 471 -11.53 2.70 16.43
CA PRO A 471 -10.66 1.92 15.57
C PRO A 471 -11.47 0.91 14.74
N ALA A 472 -11.01 0.65 13.53
CA ALA A 472 -11.59 -0.38 12.69
C ALA A 472 -11.19 -1.77 13.17
N VAL A 473 -12.11 -2.73 13.04
CA VAL A 473 -11.87 -4.11 13.44
C VAL A 473 -12.23 -5.07 12.33
N GLN A 474 -11.52 -6.19 12.27
CA GLN A 474 -11.77 -7.23 11.29
C GLN A 474 -12.58 -8.36 11.89
N ILE A 475 -13.65 -8.75 11.19
CA ILE A 475 -14.36 -9.98 11.44
C ILE A 475 -14.03 -10.97 10.33
N ILE A 476 -13.38 -12.06 10.72
CA ILE A 476 -13.01 -13.16 9.83
C ILE A 476 -13.95 -14.32 10.14
N ILE A 477 -14.67 -14.78 9.13
CA ILE A 477 -15.61 -15.89 9.27
C ILE A 477 -15.02 -17.12 8.59
N GLU A 478 -14.77 -18.15 9.39
CA GLU A 478 -14.27 -19.44 8.95
C GLU A 478 -15.42 -20.42 8.70
N ASP A 479 -15.21 -21.34 7.78
CA ASP A 479 -16.24 -22.33 7.42
C ASP A 479 -16.52 -23.23 8.64
N ALA A 480 -17.78 -23.60 8.85
CA ALA A 480 -18.11 -24.59 9.87
C ALA A 480 -17.39 -25.91 9.57
N PRO A 481 -16.79 -26.59 10.58
CA PRO A 481 -16.17 -27.88 10.37
C PRO A 481 -17.19 -28.83 9.75
N LYS A 482 -16.83 -29.43 8.62
CA LYS A 482 -17.66 -30.46 7.99
C LYS A 482 -17.77 -31.61 8.97
N GLU A 483 -18.99 -31.95 9.39
CA GLU A 483 -19.24 -33.23 10.05
C GLU A 483 -18.81 -34.33 9.07
N GLU A 484 -17.72 -35.03 9.39
CA GLU A 484 -17.34 -36.26 8.72
C GLU A 484 -18.38 -37.32 9.08
N PHE A 485 -19.26 -37.64 8.12
CA PHE A 485 -20.20 -38.76 8.20
C PHE A 485 -19.57 -40.06 7.74
#